data_AF-A0A925TRN0-F1
#
_entry.id   AF-A0A925TRN0-F1
#
_cell.length_a   1.000
_cell.length_b   1.000
_cell.length_c   1.000
_cell.angle_alpha   90.00
_cell.angle_beta   90.00
_cell.angle_gamma   90.00
#
_symmetry.space_group_name_H-M   'P 1'
#
loop_
_entity.id
_entity.type
_entity.pdbx_description
1 polymer ?
#
loop_
_entity_poly.entity_id
_entity_poly.type
_entity_poly.pdbx_seq_one_letter_code
_entity_poly.pdbx_strand_id
1 'polypeptide(L)'
;MKRSIFLAVLTLALLSAELFNAKVASAQFGLPAAPPVSNQPRAKFEEVSLKLGKLFPVMSVYEGVADFDGVGENVKYKTVGSAKYDNIFSESASINGRMQQTKFLVGKYGAKPADFATNSAKAASTAAKDKAAKMMDFKTVLAELSASLTKDQSRASELLSQLGGLRPQEDFSPLDAGGVVDAVGKAKENLQSAVSEAPKLATEIANISKGSK
;
A
#
# COMPACT_ATOMS: atom_id res chain seq x y z
N MET A 1 -34.49 -29.23 -59.97
CA MET A 1 -35.11 -29.80 -58.75
C MET A 1 -35.50 -28.65 -57.82
N LYS A 2 -36.79 -28.62 -57.41
CA LYS A 2 -37.42 -28.04 -56.19
C LYS A 2 -36.95 -26.63 -55.73
N ARG A 3 -37.78 -25.58 -55.93
CA ARG A 3 -38.83 -25.01 -55.00
C ARG A 3 -38.17 -24.24 -53.83
N SER A 4 -38.51 -23.02 -53.39
CA SER A 4 -39.64 -22.06 -53.52
C SER A 4 -39.13 -20.69 -52.96
N ILE A 5 -39.43 -19.53 -53.55
CA ILE A 5 -40.50 -18.53 -53.23
C ILE A 5 -40.56 -18.07 -51.76
N PHE A 6 -40.30 -16.77 -51.54
CA PHE A 6 -40.97 -15.76 -50.65
C PHE A 6 -40.05 -14.51 -50.69
N LEU A 7 -40.27 -13.41 -51.41
CA LEU A 7 -41.38 -12.44 -51.56
C LEU A 7 -41.73 -11.64 -50.28
N ALA A 8 -41.27 -10.37 -50.25
CA ALA A 8 -41.95 -9.14 -49.77
C ALA A 8 -40.86 -8.10 -49.42
N VAL A 9 -40.44 -7.22 -50.33
CA VAL A 9 -41.05 -5.90 -50.65
C VAL A 9 -41.27 -5.06 -49.39
N LEU A 10 -40.31 -4.17 -49.10
CA LEU A 10 -40.45 -3.08 -48.13
C LEU A 10 -40.37 -1.76 -48.89
N THR A 11 -41.54 -1.16 -49.14
CA THR A 11 -41.69 0.13 -49.83
C THR A 11 -42.08 1.20 -48.82
N LEU A 12 -41.17 2.15 -48.64
CA LEU A 12 -41.34 3.61 -48.55
C LEU A 12 -42.74 4.20 -48.21
N ALA A 13 -42.81 5.03 -47.15
CA ALA A 13 -43.08 6.49 -47.20
C ALA A 13 -43.98 7.06 -46.07
N LEU A 14 -43.38 7.99 -45.32
CA LEU A 14 -43.83 9.33 -44.90
C LEU A 14 -45.00 9.61 -43.90
N LEU A 15 -44.79 10.76 -43.21
CA LEU A 15 -45.67 11.67 -42.44
C LEU A 15 -45.91 11.32 -40.95
N SER A 16 -45.76 12.20 -39.94
CA SER A 16 -45.51 13.66 -39.79
C SER A 16 -44.98 13.89 -38.36
N ALA A 17 -43.92 14.66 -38.07
CA ALA A 17 -43.87 16.10 -37.78
C ALA A 17 -44.67 16.61 -36.54
N GLU A 18 -43.97 17.45 -35.74
CA GLU A 18 -44.45 18.36 -34.67
C GLU A 18 -44.60 17.74 -33.27
N LEU A 19 -43.78 18.06 -32.26
CA LEU A 19 -43.68 19.35 -31.59
C LEU A 19 -42.28 19.54 -30.96
N PHE A 20 -41.41 20.28 -31.63
CA PHE A 20 -40.33 21.02 -30.95
C PHE A 20 -40.57 22.49 -31.23
N ASN A 21 -41.29 23.14 -30.31
CA ASN A 21 -41.32 24.59 -30.26
C ASN A 21 -41.47 25.03 -28.80
N ALA A 22 -40.34 25.33 -28.17
CA ALA A 22 -40.31 26.21 -27.00
C ALA A 22 -38.96 26.94 -26.98
N LYS A 23 -38.99 28.13 -27.59
CA LYS A 23 -38.26 29.34 -27.21
C LYS A 23 -36.79 29.19 -26.83
N VAL A 24 -35.96 29.59 -27.79
CA VAL A 24 -34.70 30.29 -27.50
C VAL A 24 -35.04 31.53 -26.66
N ALA A 25 -34.80 31.45 -25.35
CA ALA A 25 -34.77 32.61 -24.48
C ALA A 25 -33.31 32.89 -24.13
N SER A 26 -32.83 34.02 -24.62
CA SER A 26 -31.58 34.66 -24.22
C SER A 26 -31.59 34.91 -22.71
N ALA A 27 -30.91 34.05 -21.96
CA ALA A 27 -30.49 34.33 -20.59
C ALA A 27 -28.98 34.65 -20.61
N GLN A 28 -28.70 35.96 -20.64
CA GLN A 28 -27.73 36.63 -19.76
C GLN A 28 -26.58 35.75 -19.28
N PHE A 29 -25.36 35.96 -19.83
CA PHE A 29 -24.06 35.42 -19.38
C PHE A 29 -24.12 34.75 -17.99
N GLY A 30 -24.59 33.51 -17.98
CA GLY A 30 -24.76 32.71 -16.79
C GLY A 30 -23.46 31.98 -16.58
N LEU A 31 -22.72 32.38 -15.53
CA LEU A 31 -21.67 31.54 -14.96
C LEU A 31 -22.20 30.10 -14.88
N PRO A 32 -21.41 29.08 -15.27
CA PRO A 32 -21.85 27.69 -15.18
C PRO A 32 -22.40 27.45 -13.78
N ALA A 33 -23.60 26.86 -13.70
CA ALA A 33 -24.20 26.50 -12.43
C ALA A 33 -23.15 25.79 -11.59
N ALA A 34 -22.90 26.29 -10.37
CA ALA A 34 -21.95 25.68 -9.47
C ALA A 34 -22.28 24.19 -9.37
N PRO A 35 -21.28 23.28 -9.48
CA PRO A 35 -21.54 21.86 -9.38
C PRO A 35 -22.28 21.59 -8.06
N PRO A 36 -23.21 20.61 -8.05
CA PRO A 36 -23.96 20.29 -6.84
C PRO A 36 -22.97 20.08 -5.70
N VAL A 37 -23.15 20.84 -4.62
CA VAL A 37 -22.30 20.75 -3.43
C VAL A 37 -22.54 19.37 -2.83
N SER A 38 -21.59 18.45 -3.03
CA SER A 38 -21.61 17.17 -2.34
C SER A 38 -21.49 17.45 -0.84
N ASN A 39 -22.42 16.89 -0.06
CA ASN A 39 -22.35 16.92 1.41
C ASN A 39 -21.26 15.99 1.97
N GLN A 40 -20.56 15.22 1.11
CA GLN A 40 -19.49 14.34 1.53
C GLN A 40 -18.22 15.15 1.86
N PRO A 41 -17.46 14.72 2.88
CA PRO A 41 -16.23 15.41 3.27
C PRO A 41 -15.18 15.36 2.15
N ARG A 42 -14.38 16.43 2.06
CA ARG A 42 -13.15 16.45 1.25
C ARG A 42 -12.06 15.61 1.93
N ALA A 43 -11.28 14.88 1.16
CA ALA A 43 -10.12 14.17 1.71
C ALA A 43 -8.98 15.17 2.00
N LYS A 44 -8.17 14.87 3.01
CA LYS A 44 -6.93 15.60 3.32
C LYS A 44 -5.75 14.69 3.07
N PHE A 45 -5.01 14.94 2.00
CA PHE A 45 -3.88 14.12 1.61
C PHE A 45 -2.60 14.62 2.27
N GLU A 46 -1.97 13.76 3.07
CA GLU A 46 -0.61 13.99 3.59
C GLU A 46 0.23 12.75 3.33
N GLU A 47 1.50 12.94 2.95
CA GLU A 47 2.46 11.86 2.79
C GLU A 47 3.29 11.70 4.07
N VAL A 48 3.32 10.48 4.60
CA VAL A 48 4.08 10.14 5.80
C VAL A 48 5.14 9.12 5.44
N SER A 49 6.38 9.38 5.87
CA SER A 49 7.50 8.45 5.71
C SER A 49 7.69 7.62 6.97
N LEU A 50 7.87 6.32 6.80
CA LEU A 50 8.15 5.39 7.89
C LEU A 50 9.66 5.28 8.11
N LYS A 51 10.05 5.29 9.37
CA LYS A 51 11.44 5.23 9.82
C LYS A 51 11.75 3.88 10.44
N LEU A 52 12.99 3.42 10.33
CA LEU A 52 13.42 2.13 10.88
C LEU A 52 13.09 2.01 12.38
N GLY A 53 13.37 3.04 13.18
CA GLY A 53 13.10 3.01 14.61
C GLY A 53 11.61 2.93 14.98
N LYS A 54 10.70 3.28 14.06
CA LYS A 54 9.26 3.09 14.25
C LYS A 54 8.81 1.66 13.97
N LEU A 55 9.50 0.97 13.06
CA LEU A 55 9.16 -0.39 12.63
C LEU A 55 9.79 -1.43 13.54
N PHE A 56 11.06 -1.22 13.90
CA PHE A 56 11.82 -2.05 14.83
C PHE A 56 12.53 -1.12 15.83
N PRO A 57 11.91 -0.83 16.98
CA PRO A 57 12.49 0.08 17.98
C PRO A 57 13.91 -0.30 18.39
N VAL A 58 14.19 -1.60 18.42
CA VAL A 58 15.50 -2.19 18.69
C VAL A 58 16.56 -1.80 17.65
N MET A 59 16.18 -1.70 16.37
CA MET A 59 17.07 -1.30 15.27
C MET A 59 17.16 0.22 15.07
N SER A 60 16.52 1.03 15.92
CA SER A 60 16.52 2.50 15.81
C SER A 60 17.93 3.12 15.76
N VAL A 61 18.92 2.46 16.36
CA VAL A 61 20.32 2.90 16.35
C VAL A 61 21.00 2.80 14.99
N TYR A 62 20.40 2.05 14.07
CA TYR A 62 20.86 1.88 12.71
C TYR A 62 20.07 2.72 11.70
N GLU A 63 19.15 3.56 12.15
CA GLU A 63 18.37 4.45 11.27
C GLU A 63 19.33 5.35 10.47
N GLY A 64 19.16 5.38 9.15
CA GLY A 64 20.02 6.12 8.22
C GLY A 64 21.38 5.46 7.92
N VAL A 65 21.69 4.30 8.51
CA VAL A 65 22.93 3.57 8.20
C VAL A 65 22.68 2.65 7.01
N ALA A 66 23.26 2.97 5.85
CA ALA A 66 23.01 2.27 4.58
C ALA A 66 23.21 0.74 4.61
N ASP A 67 24.04 0.23 5.53
CA ASP A 67 24.28 -1.20 5.67
C ASP A 67 23.23 -1.95 6.51
N PHE A 68 22.32 -1.23 7.15
CA PHE A 68 21.37 -1.77 8.10
C PHE A 68 19.95 -1.26 7.89
N ASP A 69 19.78 -0.05 7.37
CA ASP A 69 18.48 0.56 7.12
C ASP A 69 18.03 0.35 5.67
N GLY A 70 17.42 -0.81 5.41
CA GLY A 70 16.82 -1.13 4.12
C GLY A 70 15.51 -0.37 3.85
N VAL A 71 14.97 0.29 4.87
CA VAL A 71 13.75 1.09 4.78
C VAL A 71 14.09 2.51 4.34
N GLY A 72 15.02 3.17 5.04
CA GLY A 72 15.39 4.56 4.80
C GLY A 72 14.15 5.47 4.74
N GLU A 73 14.07 6.31 3.71
CA GLU A 73 12.88 7.12 3.39
C GLU A 73 12.00 6.48 2.29
N ASN A 74 12.23 5.20 1.96
CA ASN A 74 11.63 4.56 0.79
C ASN A 74 10.20 4.05 1.04
N VAL A 75 9.81 3.89 2.31
CA VAL A 75 8.47 3.40 2.67
C VAL A 75 7.61 4.57 3.11
N LYS A 76 6.65 4.92 2.27
CA LYS A 76 5.73 6.03 2.49
C LYS A 76 4.28 5.60 2.31
N TYR A 77 3.37 6.31 2.96
CA TYR A 77 1.94 6.15 2.77
C TYR A 77 1.23 7.49 2.78
N LYS A 78 0.04 7.52 2.16
CA LYS A 78 -0.82 8.69 2.14
C LYS A 78 -1.92 8.54 3.17
N THR A 79 -2.16 9.57 3.96
CA THR A 79 -3.39 9.73 4.75
C THR A 79 -4.44 10.46 3.92
N VAL A 80 -5.70 10.36 4.34
CA VAL A 80 -6.86 10.97 3.70
C VAL A 80 -7.71 11.78 4.70
N GLY A 81 -7.27 11.90 5.95
CA GLY A 81 -7.96 12.67 7.00
C GLY A 81 -9.14 11.93 7.61
N SER A 82 -9.14 10.60 7.56
CA SER A 82 -10.18 9.74 8.12
C SER A 82 -9.54 8.59 8.86
N ALA A 83 -9.75 8.52 10.18
CA ALA A 83 -9.15 7.48 11.03
C ALA A 83 -9.47 6.05 10.55
N LYS A 84 -10.66 5.84 9.97
CA LYS A 84 -11.07 4.56 9.37
C LYS A 84 -10.10 4.10 8.27
N TYR A 85 -9.64 5.03 7.45
CA TYR A 85 -8.74 4.78 6.33
C TYR A 85 -7.27 4.85 6.75
N ASP A 86 -6.92 5.91 7.48
CA ASP A 86 -5.55 6.26 7.83
C ASP A 86 -4.89 5.20 8.72
N ASN A 87 -5.65 4.57 9.62
CA ASN A 87 -5.15 3.46 10.43
C ASN A 87 -4.74 2.27 9.55
N ILE A 88 -5.55 1.92 8.56
CA ILE A 88 -5.26 0.80 7.64
C ILE A 88 -4.07 1.16 6.75
N PHE A 89 -4.00 2.40 6.26
CA PHE A 89 -2.90 2.87 5.41
C PHE A 89 -1.58 2.86 6.18
N SER A 90 -1.56 3.40 7.40
CA SER A 90 -0.40 3.39 8.28
C SER A 90 0.06 1.96 8.61
N GLU A 91 -0.88 1.07 8.95
CA GLU A 91 -0.54 -0.29 9.35
C GLU A 91 -0.06 -1.14 8.16
N SER A 92 -0.71 -1.01 6.99
CA SER A 92 -0.28 -1.67 5.76
C SER A 92 1.12 -1.25 5.33
N ALA A 93 1.44 0.04 5.44
CA ALA A 93 2.76 0.56 5.15
C ALA A 93 3.80 0.07 6.17
N SER A 94 3.42 -0.02 7.45
CA SER A 94 4.30 -0.55 8.51
C SER A 94 4.63 -2.03 8.29
N ILE A 95 3.64 -2.84 7.90
CA ILE A 95 3.84 -4.24 7.51
C ILE A 95 4.79 -4.32 6.32
N ASN A 96 4.56 -3.54 5.26
CA ASN A 96 5.46 -3.52 4.09
C ASN A 96 6.88 -3.07 4.47
N GLY A 97 7.02 -2.07 5.34
CA GLY A 97 8.33 -1.63 5.82
C GLY A 97 9.07 -2.72 6.60
N ARG A 98 8.38 -3.46 7.47
CA ARG A 98 8.96 -4.61 8.17
C ARG A 98 9.38 -5.73 7.21
N MET A 99 8.56 -6.00 6.20
CA MET A 99 8.86 -6.96 5.13
C MET A 99 10.11 -6.55 4.34
N GLN A 100 10.20 -5.30 3.90
CA GLN A 100 11.35 -4.80 3.14
C GLN A 100 12.64 -4.81 3.96
N GLN A 101 12.56 -4.39 5.23
CA GLN A 101 13.70 -4.46 6.14
C GLN A 101 14.18 -5.90 6.32
N THR A 102 13.25 -6.82 6.51
CA THR A 102 13.57 -8.24 6.66
C THR A 102 14.24 -8.80 5.39
N LYS A 103 13.66 -8.53 4.21
CA LYS A 103 14.24 -8.90 2.91
C LYS A 103 15.66 -8.36 2.75
N PHE A 104 15.85 -7.09 3.10
CA PHE A 104 17.15 -6.43 2.99
C PHE A 104 18.20 -7.13 3.87
N LEU A 105 17.91 -7.33 5.15
CA LEU A 105 18.86 -7.93 6.09
C LEU A 105 19.16 -9.39 5.76
N VAL A 106 18.14 -10.17 5.42
CA VAL A 106 18.27 -11.57 5.00
C VAL A 106 19.09 -11.68 3.72
N GLY A 107 18.79 -10.87 2.69
CA GLY A 107 19.54 -10.87 1.44
C GLY A 107 20.99 -10.41 1.61
N LYS A 108 21.25 -9.45 2.50
CA LYS A 108 22.58 -8.89 2.73
C LYS A 108 23.47 -9.78 3.60
N TYR A 109 22.93 -10.34 4.67
CA TYR A 109 23.70 -11.03 5.71
C TYR A 109 23.38 -12.52 5.84
N GLY A 110 22.34 -13.03 5.18
CA GLY A 110 21.92 -14.44 5.29
C GLY A 110 22.99 -15.44 4.86
N ALA A 111 23.75 -15.13 3.81
CA ALA A 111 24.84 -15.97 3.34
C ALA A 111 26.10 -15.90 4.22
N LYS A 112 26.31 -14.77 4.91
CA LYS A 112 27.47 -14.53 5.79
C LYS A 112 27.05 -13.83 7.08
N PRO A 113 26.43 -14.54 8.03
CA PRO A 113 25.95 -13.96 9.29
C PRO A 113 27.03 -13.23 10.10
N ALA A 114 28.29 -13.69 10.03
CA ALA A 114 29.42 -13.06 10.72
C ALA A 114 29.72 -11.63 10.24
N ASP A 115 29.37 -11.29 9.00
CA ASP A 115 29.57 -9.95 8.45
C ASP A 115 28.63 -8.93 9.12
N PHE A 116 27.49 -9.38 9.65
CA PHE A 116 26.55 -8.52 10.37
C PHE A 116 27.18 -7.93 11.63
N ALA A 117 27.83 -8.76 12.46
CA ALA A 117 28.52 -8.32 13.67
C ALA A 117 29.69 -7.36 13.32
N THR A 118 30.46 -7.71 12.28
CA THR A 118 31.61 -6.92 11.83
C THR A 118 31.18 -5.53 11.33
N ASN A 119 30.13 -5.46 10.51
CA ASN A 119 29.60 -4.18 10.01
C ASN A 119 28.90 -3.39 11.12
N SER A 120 28.25 -4.09 12.06
CA SER A 120 27.59 -3.45 13.20
C SER A 120 28.62 -2.75 14.09
N ALA A 121 29.75 -3.40 14.36
CA ALA A 121 30.86 -2.81 15.13
C ALA A 121 31.45 -1.55 14.45
N LYS A 122 31.53 -1.55 13.10
CA LYS A 122 31.98 -0.36 12.34
C LYS A 122 30.97 0.78 12.43
N ALA A 123 29.68 0.51 12.23
CA ALA A 123 28.61 1.49 12.34
C ALA A 123 28.47 2.03 13.78
N ALA A 124 28.72 1.19 14.77
CA ALA A 124 28.66 1.55 16.20
C ALA A 124 29.79 2.49 16.65
N SER A 125 30.84 2.69 15.85
CA SER A 125 32.06 3.37 16.29
C SER A 125 31.88 4.84 16.69
N THR A 126 30.77 5.50 16.31
CA THR A 126 30.56 6.94 16.57
C THR A 126 29.27 7.34 17.32
N ALA A 127 28.18 6.54 17.35
CA ALA A 127 26.89 7.02 17.88
C ALA A 127 26.14 6.10 18.87
N ALA A 128 26.45 4.80 18.97
CA ALA A 128 25.58 3.87 19.74
C ALA A 128 26.26 2.58 20.21
N LYS A 129 27.55 2.61 20.62
CA LYS A 129 28.33 1.42 21.02
C LYS A 129 27.56 0.45 21.93
N ASP A 130 26.91 0.95 22.98
CA ASP A 130 26.26 0.10 23.99
C ASP A 130 24.95 -0.55 23.52
N LYS A 131 24.24 0.09 22.59
CA LYS A 131 23.00 -0.46 22.01
C LYS A 131 23.28 -1.38 20.81
N ALA A 132 24.26 -1.02 19.97
CA ALA A 132 24.73 -1.85 18.88
C ALA A 132 25.33 -3.17 19.39
N ALA A 133 26.00 -3.16 20.55
CA ALA A 133 26.55 -4.37 21.15
C ALA A 133 25.52 -5.45 21.49
N LYS A 134 24.29 -5.05 21.86
CA LYS A 134 23.17 -5.98 22.09
C LYS A 134 22.60 -6.57 20.81
N MET A 135 22.88 -5.94 19.66
CA MET A 135 22.38 -6.34 18.34
C MET A 135 23.52 -6.83 17.43
N MET A 136 24.69 -7.19 17.96
CA MET A 136 25.76 -7.76 17.12
C MET A 136 25.45 -9.21 16.71
N ASP A 137 24.58 -9.90 17.45
CA ASP A 137 24.16 -11.25 17.10
C ASP A 137 23.03 -11.23 16.08
N PHE A 138 23.36 -11.59 14.83
CA PHE A 138 22.41 -11.69 13.75
C PHE A 138 21.32 -12.74 14.04
N LYS A 139 21.60 -13.78 14.83
CA LYS A 139 20.60 -14.80 15.17
C LYS A 139 19.49 -14.23 16.05
N THR A 140 19.84 -13.37 17.00
CA THR A 140 18.88 -12.64 17.82
C THR A 140 18.00 -11.74 16.95
N VAL A 141 18.60 -11.02 15.99
CA VAL A 141 17.85 -10.20 15.02
C VAL A 141 16.92 -11.05 14.16
N LEU A 142 17.40 -12.17 13.63
CA LEU A 142 16.60 -13.10 12.82
C LEU A 142 15.38 -13.64 13.58
N ALA A 143 15.51 -13.92 14.88
CA ALA A 143 14.40 -14.36 15.71
C ALA A 143 13.31 -13.28 15.83
N GLU A 144 13.70 -12.02 16.04
CA GLU A 144 12.77 -10.89 16.09
C GLU A 144 12.08 -10.64 14.75
N LEU A 145 12.84 -10.67 13.64
CA LEU A 145 12.30 -10.54 12.30
C LEU A 145 11.30 -11.67 12.00
N SER A 146 11.65 -12.93 12.30
CA SER A 146 10.78 -14.09 12.11
C SER A 146 9.48 -13.96 12.91
N ALA A 147 9.56 -13.54 14.18
CA ALA A 147 8.38 -13.33 15.01
C ALA A 147 7.47 -12.21 14.47
N SER A 148 8.04 -11.19 13.83
CA SER A 148 7.26 -10.12 13.19
C SER A 148 6.53 -10.61 11.93
N LEU A 149 7.19 -11.41 11.08
CA LEU A 149 6.62 -11.93 9.83
C LEU A 149 5.33 -12.73 10.05
N THR A 150 5.29 -13.62 11.05
CA THR A 150 4.09 -14.43 11.31
C THR A 150 2.91 -13.57 11.76
N LYS A 151 3.17 -12.58 12.63
CA LYS A 151 2.14 -11.63 13.07
C LYS A 151 1.65 -10.77 11.90
N ASP A 152 2.59 -10.29 11.08
CA ASP A 152 2.31 -9.45 9.93
C ASP A 152 1.50 -10.18 8.86
N GLN A 153 1.75 -11.47 8.63
CA GLN A 153 0.97 -12.27 7.69
C GLN A 153 -0.51 -12.39 8.11
N SER A 154 -0.76 -12.73 9.38
CA SER A 154 -2.13 -12.84 9.92
C SER A 154 -2.82 -11.49 9.85
N ARG A 155 -2.14 -10.44 10.33
CA ARG A 155 -2.68 -9.09 10.36
C ARG A 155 -2.93 -8.54 8.96
N ALA A 156 -2.08 -8.87 7.99
CA ALA A 156 -2.27 -8.44 6.61
C ALA A 156 -3.53 -9.04 5.99
N SER A 157 -3.84 -10.30 6.30
CA SER A 157 -5.09 -10.94 5.86
C SER A 157 -6.32 -10.25 6.45
N GLU A 158 -6.29 -9.88 7.73
CA GLU A 158 -7.37 -9.12 8.39
C GLU A 158 -7.56 -7.75 7.75
N LEU A 159 -6.48 -7.00 7.53
CA LEU A 159 -6.53 -5.68 6.92
C LEU A 159 -7.01 -5.72 5.47
N LEU A 160 -6.68 -6.77 4.71
CA LEU A 160 -7.23 -6.98 3.36
C LEU A 160 -8.75 -7.13 3.37
N SER A 161 -9.30 -7.83 4.37
CA SER A 161 -10.74 -7.94 4.55
C SER A 161 -11.36 -6.58 4.88
N GLN A 162 -10.74 -5.80 5.79
CA GLN A 162 -11.20 -4.46 6.13
C GLN A 162 -11.18 -3.50 4.94
N LEU A 163 -10.11 -3.53 4.12
CA LEU A 163 -10.03 -2.75 2.88
C LEU A 163 -11.16 -3.08 1.90
N GLY A 164 -11.58 -4.34 1.82
CA GLY A 164 -12.69 -4.78 0.96
C GLY A 164 -14.05 -4.21 1.37
N GLY A 165 -14.19 -3.74 2.62
CA GLY A 165 -15.39 -3.08 3.11
C GLY A 165 -15.39 -1.55 2.95
N LEU A 166 -14.30 -0.95 2.48
CA LEU A 166 -14.21 0.50 2.28
C LEU A 166 -14.95 0.92 1.01
N ARG A 167 -15.60 2.09 1.05
CA ARG A 167 -16.36 2.63 -0.07
C ARG A 167 -15.95 4.08 -0.34
N PRO A 168 -14.75 4.33 -0.90
CA PRO A 168 -14.23 5.68 -1.11
C PRO A 168 -15.18 6.61 -1.87
N GLN A 169 -15.97 6.08 -2.82
CA GLN A 169 -16.93 6.87 -3.60
C GLN A 169 -18.17 7.31 -2.79
N GLU A 170 -18.48 6.58 -1.71
CA GLU A 170 -19.59 6.90 -0.79
C GLU A 170 -19.09 7.73 0.41
N ASP A 171 -17.85 7.50 0.84
CA ASP A 171 -17.28 8.09 2.06
C ASP A 171 -16.66 9.49 1.83
N PHE A 172 -16.32 9.85 0.58
CA PHE A 172 -15.66 11.11 0.24
C PHE A 172 -16.28 11.82 -0.95
N SER A 173 -16.01 13.13 -1.04
CA SER A 173 -16.37 13.95 -2.19
C SER A 173 -15.89 13.33 -3.52
N PRO A 174 -16.69 13.39 -4.60
CA PRO A 174 -16.29 12.85 -5.90
C PRO A 174 -14.98 13.43 -6.45
N LEU A 175 -14.62 14.65 -6.03
CA LEU A 175 -13.36 15.30 -6.42
C LEU A 175 -12.12 14.62 -5.84
N ASP A 176 -12.24 13.97 -4.69
CA ASP A 176 -11.11 13.34 -4.00
C ASP A 176 -11.21 11.80 -3.95
N ALA A 177 -12.39 11.24 -4.25
CA ALA A 177 -12.64 9.80 -4.20
C ALA A 177 -11.62 9.00 -5.01
N GLY A 178 -11.20 9.50 -6.18
CA GLY A 178 -10.14 8.87 -6.99
C GLY A 178 -8.82 8.72 -6.24
N GLY A 179 -8.34 9.79 -5.58
CA GLY A 179 -7.11 9.75 -4.80
C GLY A 179 -7.20 8.83 -3.58
N VAL A 180 -8.39 8.71 -2.97
CA VAL A 180 -8.62 7.75 -1.87
C VAL A 180 -8.63 6.31 -2.40
N VAL A 181 -9.21 6.05 -3.58
CA VAL A 181 -9.15 4.73 -4.25
C VAL A 181 -7.70 4.32 -4.54
N ASP A 182 -6.87 5.25 -5.02
CA ASP A 182 -5.45 4.98 -5.27
C ASP A 182 -4.70 4.61 -3.98
N ALA A 183 -4.97 5.33 -2.88
CA ALA A 183 -4.40 5.01 -1.57
C ALA A 183 -4.84 3.63 -1.06
N VAL A 184 -6.12 3.27 -1.24
CA VAL A 184 -6.64 1.92 -0.97
C VAL A 184 -5.92 0.88 -1.83
N GLY A 185 -5.72 1.15 -3.12
CA GLY A 185 -4.98 0.29 -4.04
C GLY A 185 -3.56 0.02 -3.54
N LYS A 186 -2.83 1.07 -3.13
CA LYS A 186 -1.47 0.93 -2.60
C LYS A 186 -1.43 0.13 -1.29
N ALA A 187 -2.36 0.38 -0.37
CA ALA A 187 -2.47 -0.39 0.86
C ALA A 187 -2.72 -1.89 0.54
N LYS A 188 -3.60 -2.18 -0.42
CA LYS A 188 -3.89 -3.54 -0.86
C LYS A 188 -2.65 -4.25 -1.43
N GLU A 189 -1.89 -3.58 -2.30
CA GLU A 189 -0.63 -4.11 -2.85
C GLU A 189 0.36 -4.50 -1.73
N ASN A 190 0.57 -3.59 -0.78
CA ASN A 190 1.47 -3.80 0.36
C ASN A 190 1.09 -5.05 1.17
N LEU A 191 -0.21 -5.20 1.47
CA LEU A 191 -0.72 -6.32 2.26
C LEU A 191 -0.69 -7.64 1.49
N GLN A 192 -1.05 -7.63 0.19
CA GLN A 192 -0.97 -8.82 -0.66
C GLN A 192 0.47 -9.33 -0.80
N SER A 193 1.43 -8.40 -0.94
CA SER A 193 2.85 -8.75 -0.92
C SER A 193 3.24 -9.41 0.41
N ALA A 194 2.82 -8.83 1.55
CA ALA A 194 3.12 -9.43 2.85
C ALA A 194 2.53 -10.84 3.02
N VAL A 195 1.27 -11.07 2.65
CA VAL A 195 0.63 -12.40 2.75
C VAL A 195 1.36 -13.46 1.92
N SER A 196 1.83 -13.09 0.73
CA SER A 196 2.49 -14.01 -0.20
C SER A 196 3.97 -14.24 0.09
N GLU A 197 4.66 -13.24 0.63
CA GLU A 197 6.12 -13.24 0.78
C GLU A 197 6.58 -13.59 2.20
N ALA A 198 5.77 -13.29 3.24
CA ALA A 198 6.15 -13.55 4.63
C ALA A 198 6.47 -15.04 4.90
N PRO A 199 5.71 -16.03 4.39
CA PRO A 199 6.04 -17.45 4.58
C PRO A 199 7.39 -17.84 3.96
N LYS A 200 7.71 -17.26 2.80
CA LYS A 200 8.97 -17.53 2.08
C LYS A 200 10.15 -17.02 2.89
N LEU A 201 10.06 -15.77 3.37
CA LEU A 201 11.10 -15.18 4.22
C LEU A 201 11.24 -15.90 5.56
N ALA A 202 10.14 -16.32 6.17
CA ALA A 202 10.19 -17.09 7.41
C ALA A 202 10.96 -18.42 7.20
N THR A 203 10.75 -19.08 6.06
CA THR A 203 11.48 -20.30 5.67
C THR A 203 12.97 -20.01 5.46
N GLU A 204 13.31 -18.91 4.78
CA GLU A 204 14.69 -18.51 4.56
C GLU A 204 15.43 -18.20 5.87
N ILE A 205 14.79 -17.45 6.77
CA ILE A 205 15.31 -17.18 8.12
C ILE A 205 15.55 -18.47 8.90
N ALA A 206 14.62 -19.43 8.83
CA ALA A 206 14.76 -20.72 9.49
C ALA A 206 15.96 -21.52 8.94
N ASN A 207 16.22 -21.44 7.63
CA ASN A 207 17.37 -22.10 7.01
C ASN A 207 18.70 -21.47 7.45
N ILE A 208 18.79 -20.14 7.45
CA ILE A 208 19.97 -19.40 7.92
C ILE A 208 20.26 -19.74 9.40
N SER A 209 19.21 -19.81 10.22
CA SER A 209 19.32 -20.11 11.64
C SER A 209 19.81 -21.54 11.94
N LYS A 210 19.62 -22.48 11.00
CA LYS A 210 20.11 -23.87 11.09
C LYS A 210 21.52 -24.05 10.49
N GLY A 211 21.89 -23.21 9.53
CA GLY A 211 23.16 -23.29 8.78
C GLY A 211 24.35 -22.57 9.41
N SER A 212 24.15 -21.73 10.42
CA SER A 212 25.24 -21.17 11.23
C SER A 212 25.79 -22.22 12.20
N LYS A 213 26.74 -23.04 11.73
CA LYS A 213 27.67 -23.81 12.57
C LYS A 213 29.08 -23.26 12.40
#